data_AF-A0A3C1P1E9-F1
#
_entry.id   AF-A0A3C1P1E9-F1
#
_cell.length_a   1.000
_cell.length_b   1.000
_cell.length_c   1.000
_cell.angle_alpha   90.00
_cell.angle_beta   90.00
_cell.angle_gamma   90.00
#
_symmetry.space_group_name_H-M   'P 1'
#
loop_
_entity.id
_entity.type
_entity.pdbx_description
1 polymer ?
#
loop_
_entity_poly.entity_id
_entity_poly.type
_entity_poly.pdbx_seq_one_letter_code
_entity_poly.pdbx_strand_id
1 'polypeptide(L)'
;KVLKEIRTRGDIILFIDEMHTLVGAGAAEGAIDAASILKPMLARGELQTIGATTLDEYRKHIEKDAALERRFAPIQVAAPDVPHTVAILRGLRDRYESHHRVSITDGALEAAARLSDRYISDRQLPDKAID
;
A
#
# COMPACT_ATOMS: atom_id res chain seq x y z
N LYS A 1 15.44 20.86 -2.23
CA LYS A 1 16.68 20.26 -2.80
C LYS A 1 16.38 18.92 -3.47
N VAL A 2 15.79 17.96 -2.75
CA VAL A 2 15.35 16.65 -3.27
C VAL A 2 14.44 16.73 -4.51
N LEU A 3 13.36 17.54 -4.50
CA LEU A 3 12.46 17.67 -5.65
C LEU A 3 13.13 18.23 -6.92
N LYS A 4 14.17 19.05 -6.75
CA LYS A 4 14.94 19.57 -7.89
C LYS A 4 15.79 18.45 -8.49
N GLU A 5 16.37 17.59 -7.65
CA GLU A 5 17.14 16.41 -8.08
C GLU A 5 16.25 15.42 -8.83
N ILE A 6 15.04 15.15 -8.33
CA ILE A 6 14.05 14.28 -8.99
C ILE A 6 13.66 14.81 -10.37
N ARG A 7 13.49 16.12 -10.52
CA ARG A 7 13.20 16.71 -11.85
C ARG A 7 14.35 16.60 -12.84
N THR A 8 15.60 16.68 -12.36
CA THR A 8 16.78 16.63 -13.24
C THR A 8 17.18 15.21 -13.61
N ARG A 9 16.75 14.22 -12.82
CA ARG A 9 17.09 12.81 -12.97
C ARG A 9 15.85 12.05 -13.41
N GLY A 10 15.72 11.84 -14.73
CA GLY A 10 14.58 11.15 -15.34
C GLY A 10 14.51 9.64 -15.06
N ASP A 11 15.40 9.11 -14.22
CA ASP A 11 15.53 7.70 -13.84
C ASP A 11 14.96 7.40 -12.43
N ILE A 12 14.20 8.32 -11.83
CA ILE A 12 13.70 8.18 -10.46
C ILE A 12 12.21 7.82 -10.44
N ILE A 13 11.88 6.74 -9.73
CA ILE A 13 10.51 6.34 -9.41
C ILE A 13 10.22 6.69 -7.96
N LEU A 14 9.20 7.52 -7.72
CA LEU A 14 8.73 7.86 -6.40
C LEU A 14 7.66 6.86 -5.94
N PHE A 15 7.85 6.24 -4.78
CA PHE A 15 6.81 5.44 -4.14
C PHE A 15 6.14 6.26 -3.03
N ILE A 16 4.82 6.27 -3.01
CA ILE A 16 4.00 6.97 -2.00
C ILE A 16 3.02 5.96 -1.42
N ASP A 17 3.26 5.56 -0.18
CA ASP A 17 2.27 4.80 0.57
C ASP A 17 1.13 5.73 1.03
N GLU A 18 -0.08 5.18 1.16
CA GLU A 18 -1.28 5.93 1.51
C GLU A 18 -1.44 7.25 0.74
N MET A 19 -1.31 7.21 -0.60
CA MET A 19 -1.25 8.39 -1.47
C MET A 19 -2.44 9.36 -1.29
N HIS A 20 -3.60 8.87 -0.87
CA HIS A 20 -4.79 9.68 -0.58
C HIS A 20 -4.53 10.72 0.52
N THR A 21 -3.61 10.48 1.45
CA THR A 21 -3.23 11.43 2.52
C THR A 21 -2.66 12.73 1.94
N LEU A 22 -1.90 12.65 0.83
CA LEU A 22 -1.38 13.83 0.12
C LEU A 22 -2.47 14.64 -0.57
N VAL A 23 -3.64 14.06 -0.80
CA VAL A 23 -4.77 14.71 -1.47
C VAL A 23 -5.80 15.20 -0.46
N GLY A 24 -5.96 14.50 0.66
CA GLY A 24 -6.87 14.84 1.75
C GLY A 24 -6.33 15.85 2.78
N ALA A 25 -5.01 16.05 2.87
CA ALA A 25 -4.35 16.92 3.86
C ALA A 25 -4.67 18.43 3.75
N GLY A 26 -5.63 18.85 2.93
CA GLY A 26 -6.03 20.25 2.79
C GLY A 26 -6.77 20.86 4.00
N ALA A 27 -6.97 20.11 5.11
CA ALA A 27 -7.81 20.55 6.23
C ALA A 27 -7.19 20.41 7.63
N ALA A 28 -6.00 19.84 7.79
CA ALA A 28 -5.37 19.65 9.11
C ALA A 28 -4.18 20.60 9.29
N GLU A 29 -4.33 21.57 10.20
CA GLU A 29 -3.25 22.45 10.63
C GLU A 29 -2.07 21.65 11.17
N GLY A 30 -0.90 21.75 10.51
CA GLY A 30 0.38 21.36 11.09
C GLY A 30 1.14 20.24 10.38
N ALA A 31 0.56 19.52 9.43
CA ALA A 31 1.33 18.64 8.55
C ALA A 31 2.01 19.48 7.47
N ILE A 32 3.34 19.47 7.43
CA ILE A 32 4.15 20.19 6.47
C ILE A 32 3.63 19.97 5.04
N ASP A 33 3.61 21.09 4.31
CA ASP A 33 3.20 21.46 2.96
C ASP A 33 3.65 20.53 1.78
N ALA A 34 3.95 19.26 2.03
CA ALA A 34 4.33 18.30 1.00
C ALA A 34 3.21 18.08 -0.02
N ALA A 35 1.95 18.08 0.43
CA ALA A 35 0.76 17.98 -0.41
C ALA A 35 0.67 19.13 -1.44
N SER A 36 0.89 20.39 -1.01
CA SER A 36 0.78 21.53 -1.93
C SER A 36 1.90 21.55 -2.98
N ILE A 37 3.05 20.96 -2.66
CA ILE A 37 4.18 20.89 -3.58
C ILE A 37 4.07 19.68 -4.51
N LEU A 38 3.69 18.51 -3.99
CA LEU A 38 3.61 17.27 -4.77
C LEU A 38 2.37 17.23 -5.66
N LYS A 39 1.21 17.69 -5.18
CA LYS A 39 -0.05 17.61 -5.93
C LYS A 39 0.03 18.28 -7.30
N PRO A 40 0.56 19.52 -7.46
CA PRO A 40 0.72 20.13 -8.77
C PRO A 40 1.72 19.37 -9.67
N MET A 41 2.77 18.80 -9.10
CA MET A 41 3.77 18.04 -9.87
C MET A 41 3.21 16.72 -10.39
N LEU A 42 2.43 16.02 -9.57
CA LEU A 42 1.71 14.79 -9.93
C LEU A 42 0.66 15.09 -11.01
N ALA A 43 -0.15 16.14 -10.83
CA ALA A 43 -1.14 16.57 -11.81
C ALA A 43 -0.54 16.96 -13.18
N ARG A 44 0.69 17.48 -13.19
CA ARG A 44 1.42 17.79 -14.43
C ARG A 44 2.16 16.60 -15.02
N GLY A 45 2.30 15.48 -14.29
CA GLY A 45 3.07 14.31 -14.71
C GLY A 45 4.58 14.55 -14.72
N GLU A 46 5.07 15.48 -13.89
CA GLU A 46 6.51 15.77 -13.74
C GLU A 46 7.26 14.72 -12.91
N LEU A 47 6.52 13.84 -12.24
CA LEU A 47 7.05 12.81 -11.35
C LEU A 47 6.57 11.44 -11.83
N GLN A 48 7.50 10.53 -12.03
CA GLN A 48 7.19 9.11 -12.21
C GLN A 48 6.90 8.53 -10.82
N THR A 49 5.65 8.14 -10.59
CA THR A 49 5.15 7.81 -9.25
C THR A 49 4.35 6.52 -9.24
N ILE A 50 4.55 5.71 -8.20
CA ILE A 50 3.70 4.59 -7.82
C ILE A 50 3.04 4.96 -6.49
N GLY A 51 1.72 5.04 -6.47
CA GLY A 51 0.94 5.29 -5.26
C GLY A 51 0.22 4.04 -4.79
N ALA A 52 0.24 3.78 -3.48
CA ALA A 52 -0.61 2.77 -2.85
C ALA A 52 -1.77 3.44 -2.11
N THR A 53 -2.97 2.85 -2.22
CA THR A 53 -4.17 3.32 -1.51
C THR A 53 -5.22 2.22 -1.48
N THR A 54 -6.18 2.33 -0.56
CA THR A 54 -7.38 1.49 -0.60
C THR A 54 -8.35 2.00 -1.68
N LEU A 55 -9.26 1.12 -2.12
CA LEU A 55 -10.27 1.45 -3.13
C LEU A 55 -11.20 2.58 -2.68
N ASP A 56 -11.58 2.57 -1.40
CA ASP A 56 -12.48 3.58 -0.85
C ASP A 56 -11.82 4.96 -0.83
N GLU A 57 -10.55 5.03 -0.44
CA GLU A 57 -9.81 6.29 -0.42
C GLU A 57 -9.48 6.79 -1.83
N TYR A 58 -9.23 5.88 -2.79
CA TYR A 58 -9.12 6.23 -4.20
C TYR A 58 -10.40 6.92 -4.71
N ARG A 59 -11.57 6.32 -4.47
CA ARG A 59 -12.88 6.87 -4.87
C ARG A 59 -13.20 8.20 -4.20
N LYS A 60 -12.83 8.36 -2.93
CA LYS A 60 -13.11 9.58 -2.16
C LYS A 60 -12.21 10.75 -2.57
N HIS A 61 -10.92 10.51 -2.82
CA HIS A 61 -9.92 11.57 -2.94
C HIS A 61 -9.31 11.69 -4.34
N ILE A 62 -9.02 10.59 -5.02
CA ILE A 62 -8.29 10.60 -6.30
C ILE A 62 -9.26 10.71 -7.48
N GLU A 63 -10.28 9.86 -7.53
CA GLU A 63 -11.26 9.81 -8.63
C GLU A 63 -12.07 11.11 -8.76
N LYS A 64 -12.29 11.82 -7.64
CA LYS A 64 -12.97 13.13 -7.64
C LYS A 64 -12.10 14.28 -8.13
N ASP A 65 -10.77 14.11 -8.19
CA ASP A 65 -9.84 15.14 -8.65
C ASP A 65 -9.45 14.89 -10.12
N ALA A 66 -10.10 15.62 -11.03
CA ALA A 66 -9.91 15.45 -12.48
C ALA A 66 -8.46 15.64 -12.96
N ALA A 67 -7.60 16.33 -12.19
CA ALA A 67 -6.20 16.52 -12.56
C ALA A 67 -5.36 15.28 -12.22
N LEU A 68 -5.68 14.59 -11.13
CA LEU A 68 -5.00 13.37 -10.71
C LEU A 68 -5.55 12.12 -11.41
N GLU A 69 -6.87 12.03 -11.58
CA GLU A 69 -7.54 10.91 -12.25
C GLU A 69 -6.99 10.68 -13.67
N ARG A 70 -6.71 11.75 -14.42
CA ARG A 70 -6.11 11.65 -15.76
C ARG A 70 -4.64 11.25 -15.78
N ARG A 71 -3.95 11.26 -14.64
CA ARG A 71 -2.51 11.00 -14.52
C ARG A 71 -2.20 9.63 -13.94
N PHE A 72 -3.09 9.10 -13.10
CA PHE A 72 -2.93 7.77 -12.54
C PHE A 72 -3.71 6.74 -13.36
N ALA A 73 -3.03 5.66 -13.72
CA ALA A 73 -3.69 4.46 -14.21
C ALA A 73 -3.97 3.54 -13.01
N PRO A 74 -5.24 3.28 -12.66
CA PRO A 74 -5.55 2.41 -11.53
C PRO A 74 -5.18 0.96 -11.86
N ILE A 75 -4.44 0.31 -10.96
CA ILE A 75 -4.16 -1.13 -10.99
C ILE A 75 -4.81 -1.74 -9.76
N GLN A 76 -5.84 -2.55 -9.97
CA GLN A 76 -6.54 -3.21 -8.87
C GLN A 76 -5.70 -4.38 -8.35
N VAL A 77 -5.35 -4.33 -7.07
CA VAL A 77 -4.65 -5.41 -6.36
C VAL A 77 -5.66 -6.07 -5.43
N ALA A 78 -6.00 -7.32 -5.74
CA ALA A 78 -6.87 -8.13 -4.87
C ALA A 78 -6.04 -8.77 -3.74
N ALA A 79 -6.72 -9.13 -2.65
CA ALA A 79 -6.13 -9.97 -1.63
C ALA A 79 -5.68 -11.32 -2.24
N PRO A 80 -4.58 -11.91 -1.77
CA PRO A 80 -4.17 -13.26 -2.17
C PRO A 80 -5.23 -14.29 -1.76
N ASP A 81 -5.31 -15.38 -2.53
CA ASP A 81 -6.06 -16.55 -2.11
C ASP A 81 -5.33 -17.33 -1.00
N VAL A 82 -5.97 -18.39 -0.49
CA VAL A 82 -5.42 -19.23 0.58
C VAL A 82 -4.07 -19.86 0.18
N PRO A 83 -3.90 -20.53 -0.98
CA PRO A 83 -2.60 -21.06 -1.40
C PRO A 83 -1.48 -20.02 -1.45
N HIS A 84 -1.74 -18.84 -2.04
CA HIS A 84 -0.76 -17.76 -2.09
C HIS A 84 -0.44 -17.22 -0.70
N THR A 85 -1.43 -17.12 0.18
CA THR A 85 -1.22 -16.71 1.57
C THR A 85 -0.33 -17.70 2.32
N VAL A 86 -0.53 -19.01 2.15
CA VAL A 86 0.35 -20.03 2.75
C VAL A 86 1.80 -19.85 2.27
N ALA A 87 2.01 -19.54 0.99
CA ALA A 87 3.35 -19.26 0.46
C ALA A 87 3.98 -18.00 1.09
N ILE A 88 3.19 -16.94 1.28
CA ILE A 88 3.63 -15.72 1.99
C ILE A 88 4.02 -16.06 3.43
N LEU A 89 3.18 -16.80 4.16
CA LEU A 89 3.45 -17.20 5.55
C LEU A 89 4.71 -18.06 5.66
N ARG A 90 4.97 -18.96 4.71
CA ARG A 90 6.22 -19.72 4.64
C ARG A 90 7.44 -18.81 4.50
N GLY A 91 7.35 -17.75 3.69
CA GLY A 91 8.42 -16.75 3.55
C GLY A 91 8.65 -15.91 4.82
N LEU A 92 7.65 -15.79 5.68
CA LEU A 92 7.75 -15.05 6.95
C LEU A 92 8.18 -15.95 8.14
N ARG A 93 8.05 -17.28 8.00
CA ARG A 93 8.23 -18.27 9.07
C ARG A 93 9.52 -18.07 9.87
N ASP A 94 10.68 -18.03 9.21
CA ASP A 94 11.99 -17.95 9.87
C ASP A 94 12.09 -16.71 10.78
N ARG A 95 11.52 -15.58 10.34
CA ARG A 95 11.51 -14.34 11.11
C ARG A 95 10.65 -14.46 12.37
N TYR A 96 9.49 -15.09 12.26
CA TYR A 96 8.58 -15.30 13.40
C TYR A 96 9.10 -16.34 14.38
N GLU A 97 9.63 -17.47 13.88
CA GLU A 97 10.27 -18.50 14.70
C GLU A 97 11.44 -17.91 15.50
N SER A 98 12.29 -17.09 14.86
CA SER A 98 13.39 -16.42 15.54
C SER A 98 12.91 -15.40 16.59
N HIS A 99 11.86 -14.65 16.29
CA HIS A 99 11.34 -13.62 17.21
C HIS A 99 10.69 -14.24 18.44
N HIS A 100 9.87 -15.28 18.26
CA HIS A 100 9.09 -15.91 19.32
C HIS A 100 9.77 -17.12 19.97
N ARG A 101 10.89 -17.60 19.41
CA ARG A 101 11.63 -18.80 19.88
C ARG A 101 10.78 -20.06 19.88
N VAL A 102 10.02 -20.25 18.80
CA VAL A 102 9.14 -21.40 18.59
C VAL A 102 9.42 -22.02 17.23
N SER A 103 8.94 -23.25 17.01
CA SER A 103 8.87 -23.86 15.69
C SER A 103 7.41 -23.88 15.23
N ILE A 104 7.15 -23.40 14.02
CA ILE A 104 5.83 -23.29 13.42
C ILE A 104 5.71 -24.39 12.37
N THR A 105 4.78 -25.33 12.53
CA THR A 105 4.65 -26.44 11.57
C THR A 105 3.98 -25.99 10.27
N ASP A 106 4.19 -26.71 9.17
CA ASP A 106 3.51 -26.41 7.90
C ASP A 106 1.98 -26.51 8.03
N GLY A 107 1.50 -27.46 8.83
CA GLY A 107 0.09 -27.60 9.16
C GLY A 107 -0.48 -26.39 9.92
N ALA A 108 0.34 -25.73 10.75
CA ALA A 108 -0.07 -24.50 11.43
C ALA A 108 -0.23 -23.34 10.43
N LEU A 109 0.66 -23.20 9.46
CA LEU A 109 0.55 -22.17 8.41
C LEU A 109 -0.69 -22.37 7.53
N GLU A 110 -0.96 -23.62 7.14
CA GLU A 110 -2.17 -23.96 6.38
C GLU A 110 -3.45 -23.70 7.18
N ALA A 111 -3.44 -24.06 8.46
CA ALA A 111 -4.56 -23.80 9.36
C ALA A 111 -4.78 -22.29 9.55
N ALA A 112 -3.73 -21.50 9.78
CA ALA A 112 -3.81 -20.05 9.94
C ALA A 112 -4.47 -19.40 8.72
N ALA A 113 -4.02 -19.73 7.50
CA ALA A 113 -4.60 -19.19 6.27
C ALA A 113 -6.06 -19.61 6.07
N ARG A 114 -6.40 -20.90 6.26
CA ARG A 114 -7.77 -21.41 6.05
C ARG A 114 -8.77 -20.92 7.09
N LEU A 115 -8.37 -20.91 8.37
CA LEU A 115 -9.26 -20.54 9.47
C LEU A 115 -9.48 -19.03 9.49
N SER A 116 -8.44 -18.22 9.29
CA SER A 116 -8.61 -16.77 9.18
C SER A 116 -9.47 -16.39 7.97
N ASP A 117 -9.30 -17.07 6.83
CA ASP A 117 -10.16 -16.85 5.66
C ASP A 117 -11.63 -17.13 5.95
N ARG A 118 -11.91 -18.26 6.61
CA ARG A 118 -13.28 -18.70 6.91
C ARG A 118 -13.96 -17.88 8.02
N TYR A 119 -13.23 -17.50 9.06
CA TYR A 119 -13.83 -17.01 10.31
C TYR A 119 -13.59 -15.53 10.60
N ILE A 120 -12.59 -14.89 9.99
CA ILE A 120 -12.29 -13.46 10.17
C ILE A 120 -12.68 -12.73 8.89
N SER A 121 -13.83 -12.06 8.90
CA SER A 121 -14.44 -11.44 7.71
C SER A 121 -14.21 -9.93 7.58
N ASP A 122 -13.80 -9.27 8.66
CA ASP A 122 -13.54 -7.82 8.72
C ASP A 122 -12.16 -7.43 8.20
N ARG A 123 -11.28 -8.41 7.96
CA ARG A 123 -9.91 -8.22 7.47
C ARG A 123 -9.63 -9.06 6.23
N GLN A 124 -8.57 -8.69 5.53
CA GLN A 124 -8.15 -9.33 4.28
C GLN A 124 -6.92 -10.20 4.50
N LEU A 125 -6.78 -11.26 3.70
CA LEU A 125 -5.50 -11.96 3.58
C LEU A 125 -4.46 -11.03 2.93
N PRO A 126 -3.16 -11.22 3.19
CA PRO A 126 -2.56 -12.21 4.09
C PRO A 126 -2.55 -11.77 5.57
N ASP A 127 -2.86 -10.50 5.82
CA ASP A 127 -2.72 -9.81 7.11
C ASP A 127 -3.40 -10.56 8.27
N LYS A 128 -4.67 -10.92 8.11
CA LYS A 128 -5.43 -11.67 9.12
C LYS A 128 -4.92 -13.10 9.42
N ALA A 129 -4.03 -13.64 8.59
CA ALA A 129 -3.42 -14.95 8.78
C ALA A 129 -2.03 -14.88 9.41
N ILE A 130 -1.44 -13.67 9.46
CA ILE A 130 -0.14 -13.40 10.06
C ILE A 130 -0.28 -13.13 11.56
N ASP A 131 -1.35 -12.44 11.94
CA ASP A 131 -1.74 -12.17 13.34
C ASP A 131 -2.05 -13.44 14.13
#